data_AF-A0A966J9C1-F1
#
_entry.id   AF-A0A966J9C1-F1
#
_cell.length_a   1.000
_cell.length_b   1.000
_cell.length_c   1.000
_cell.angle_alpha   90.00
_cell.angle_beta   90.00
_cell.angle_gamma   90.00
#
_symmetry.space_group_name_H-M   'P 1'
#
loop_
_entity.id
_entity.type
_entity.pdbx_description
1 polymer ?
#
loop_
_entity_poly.entity_id
_entity_poly.type
_entity_poly.pdbx_seq_one_letter_code
_entity_poly.pdbx_strand_id
1 'polypeptide(L)'
;MTVKKKWTVIPGFLALAAAATLLSAYSGASSSQGKLVEQPVKFVHAPHVAKAGMNCLYCHSAANKAPDPGNASVSTCMGCHTLVKPQSAEIKKIAAYYQKGQPIPWNRVHKVPDYVQFPHMRHVNAG
;
A
#
# COMPACT_ATOMS: atom_id res chain seq x y z
N MET A 1 29.64 33.66 -45.06
CA MET A 1 29.16 32.60 -44.15
C MET A 1 29.31 33.08 -42.70
N THR A 2 28.26 33.66 -42.12
CA THR A 2 28.27 34.10 -40.71
C THR A 2 27.95 32.91 -39.81
N VAL A 3 28.98 32.32 -39.20
CA VAL A 3 28.84 31.28 -38.18
C VAL A 3 28.21 31.91 -36.94
N LYS A 4 26.88 31.84 -36.81
CA LYS A 4 26.17 32.31 -35.61
C LYS A 4 26.65 31.47 -34.41
N LYS A 5 27.23 32.15 -33.42
CA LYS A 5 27.94 31.61 -32.25
C LYS A 5 27.14 30.49 -31.55
N LYS A 6 27.74 29.30 -31.47
CA LYS A 6 27.29 28.15 -30.64
C LYS A 6 27.35 28.41 -29.12
N TRP A 7 27.65 29.64 -28.69
CA TRP A 7 27.91 30.01 -27.29
C TRP A 7 26.66 30.12 -26.42
N THR A 8 25.47 30.25 -27.01
CA THR A 8 24.18 30.24 -26.28
C THR A 8 23.64 28.83 -26.03
N VAL A 9 24.19 27.82 -26.73
CA VAL A 9 23.71 26.44 -26.67
C VAL A 9 24.11 25.78 -25.36
N ILE A 10 25.35 26.01 -24.89
CA ILE A 10 25.89 25.45 -23.65
C ILE A 10 25.11 25.90 -22.41
N PRO A 11 24.86 27.21 -22.16
CA PRO A 11 24.05 27.63 -21.01
C PRO A 11 22.59 27.19 -21.12
N GLY A 12 22.04 27.07 -22.35
CA GLY A 12 20.71 26.50 -22.56
C GLY A 12 20.61 25.04 -22.15
N PHE A 13 21.58 24.20 -22.53
CA PHE A 13 21.65 22.80 -22.09
C PHE A 13 21.86 22.66 -20.58
N LEU A 14 22.70 23.50 -19.98
CA LEU A 14 22.91 23.50 -18.52
C LEU A 14 21.63 23.88 -17.76
N ALA A 15 20.89 24.88 -18.23
CA ALA A 15 19.62 25.28 -17.64
C ALA A 15 18.56 24.17 -17.76
N LEU A 16 18.47 23.50 -18.92
CA LEU A 16 17.59 22.35 -19.12
C LEU A 16 17.94 21.17 -18.21
N ALA A 17 19.24 20.86 -18.07
CA ALA A 17 19.70 19.80 -17.18
C ALA A 17 19.37 20.12 -15.71
N ALA A 18 19.59 21.36 -15.27
CA ALA A 18 19.25 21.81 -13.92
C ALA A 18 17.74 21.78 -13.67
N ALA A 19 16.93 22.18 -14.64
CA ALA A 19 15.47 22.09 -14.54
C ALA A 19 15.01 20.63 -14.43
N ALA A 20 15.57 19.73 -15.25
CA ALA A 20 15.22 18.31 -15.23
C ALA A 20 15.59 17.64 -13.89
N THR A 21 16.77 17.95 -13.32
CA THR A 21 17.17 17.40 -12.02
C THR A 21 16.30 17.91 -10.89
N LEU A 22 15.97 19.21 -10.87
CA LEU A 22 15.07 19.80 -9.87
C LEU A 22 13.66 19.20 -9.96
N LEU A 23 13.13 19.02 -11.17
CA LEU A 23 11.80 18.43 -11.38
C LEU A 23 11.76 16.97 -10.91
N SER A 24 12.83 16.23 -11.16
CA SER A 24 12.97 14.82 -10.75
C SER A 24 13.09 14.69 -9.24
N ALA A 25 13.91 15.54 -8.60
CA ALA A 25 14.05 15.59 -7.14
C ALA A 25 12.73 15.95 -6.45
N TYR A 26 12.01 16.96 -6.97
CA TYR A 26 10.71 17.35 -6.45
C TYR A 26 9.68 16.22 -6.56
N SER A 27 9.65 15.53 -7.70
CA SER A 27 8.76 14.38 -7.92
C SER A 27 9.05 13.22 -6.96
N GLY A 28 10.32 12.93 -6.71
CA GLY A 28 10.75 11.93 -5.73
C GLY A 28 10.37 12.30 -4.30
N ALA A 29 10.62 13.55 -3.89
CA ALA A 29 10.29 14.04 -2.54
C ALA A 29 8.76 14.11 -2.29
N SER A 30 7.98 14.32 -3.35
CA SER A 30 6.51 14.38 -3.27
C SER A 30 5.86 12.99 -3.27
N SER A 31 6.64 11.93 -3.50
CA SER A 31 6.13 10.55 -3.52
C SER A 31 5.77 10.06 -2.11
N SER A 32 4.68 9.30 -2.01
CA SER A 32 4.34 8.54 -0.81
C SER A 32 5.01 7.16 -0.76
N GLN A 33 5.79 6.80 -1.79
CA GLN A 33 6.48 5.51 -1.85
C GLN A 33 7.43 5.34 -0.66
N GLY A 34 7.32 4.22 0.05
CA GLY A 34 8.15 3.90 1.21
C GLY A 34 7.75 4.61 2.51
N LYS A 35 6.73 5.49 2.52
CA LYS A 35 6.23 6.06 3.78
C LYS A 35 5.48 4.99 4.58
N LEU A 36 5.92 4.77 5.82
CA LEU A 36 5.20 3.92 6.76
C LEU A 36 3.93 4.62 7.23
N VAL A 37 2.81 3.90 7.15
CA VAL A 37 1.52 4.34 7.67
C VAL A 37 1.27 3.60 8.97
N GLU A 38 1.18 4.32 10.09
CA GLU A 38 0.85 3.71 11.38
C GLU A 38 -0.53 3.06 11.29
N GLN A 39 -0.64 1.82 11.77
CA GLN A 39 -1.89 1.06 11.73
C GLN A 39 -2.53 0.97 13.11
N PRO A 40 -3.87 0.93 13.22
CA PRO A 40 -4.54 0.78 14.51
C PRO A 40 -4.13 -0.50 15.27
N VAL A 41 -3.83 -1.55 14.52
CA VAL A 41 -3.28 -2.82 15.00
C VAL A 41 -2.04 -3.15 14.16
N LYS A 42 -0.92 -3.50 14.80
CA LYS A 42 0.33 -3.81 14.11
C LYS A 42 0.29 -5.21 13.51
N PHE A 43 -0.38 -5.33 12.37
CA PHE A 43 -0.46 -6.56 11.60
C PHE A 43 0.83 -6.82 10.82
N VAL A 44 1.31 -8.06 10.85
CA VAL A 44 2.49 -8.51 10.10
C VAL A 44 2.10 -9.73 9.26
N HIS A 45 2.36 -9.68 7.96
CA HIS A 45 1.98 -10.76 7.03
C HIS A 45 2.81 -12.04 7.23
N ALA A 46 4.11 -11.94 7.50
CA ALA A 46 5.03 -13.08 7.49
C ALA A 46 4.63 -14.23 8.46
N PRO A 47 4.19 -14.00 9.70
CA PRO A 47 3.71 -15.07 10.57
C PRO A 47 2.50 -15.83 10.02
N HIS A 48 1.66 -15.18 9.23
CA HIS A 48 0.44 -15.77 8.68
C HIS A 48 0.72 -16.50 7.36
N VAL A 49 1.43 -15.85 6.44
CA VAL A 49 1.69 -16.39 5.11
C VAL A 49 2.93 -17.29 5.10
N ALA A 50 4.09 -16.76 5.49
CA ALA A 50 5.36 -17.49 5.38
C ALA A 50 5.51 -18.61 6.40
N LYS A 51 4.99 -18.43 7.63
CA LYS A 51 5.11 -19.45 8.70
C LYS A 51 3.94 -20.41 8.77
N ALA A 52 2.72 -19.91 8.62
CA ALA A 52 1.51 -20.73 8.74
C ALA A 52 0.91 -21.16 7.39
N GLY A 53 1.48 -20.72 6.26
CA GLY A 53 1.05 -21.14 4.91
C GLY A 53 -0.36 -20.68 4.53
N MET A 54 -0.88 -19.64 5.18
CA MET A 54 -2.24 -19.18 4.94
C MET A 54 -2.39 -18.62 3.52
N ASN A 55 -3.47 -19.03 2.83
CA ASN A 55 -3.80 -18.50 1.52
C ASN A 55 -4.21 -17.02 1.59
N CYS A 56 -3.75 -16.21 0.64
CA CYS A 56 -4.03 -14.76 0.57
C CYS A 56 -5.54 -14.46 0.56
N LEU A 57 -6.34 -15.28 -0.12
CA LEU A 57 -7.79 -15.12 -0.25
C LEU A 57 -8.55 -15.44 1.05
N TYR A 58 -7.89 -16.04 2.04
CA TYR A 58 -8.51 -16.26 3.36
C TYR A 58 -8.85 -14.92 4.03
N CYS A 59 -7.95 -13.93 3.90
CA CYS A 59 -8.18 -12.58 4.43
C CYS A 59 -8.71 -11.61 3.36
N HIS A 60 -8.27 -11.74 2.12
CA HIS A 60 -8.66 -10.88 0.99
C HIS A 60 -9.66 -11.59 0.07
N SER A 61 -10.80 -11.99 0.62
CA SER A 61 -11.76 -12.89 -0.02
C SER A 61 -12.43 -12.34 -1.27
N ALA A 62 -12.38 -11.02 -1.49
CA ALA A 62 -12.95 -10.38 -2.66
C ALA A 62 -11.92 -10.09 -3.77
N ALA A 63 -10.63 -10.37 -3.54
CA ALA A 63 -9.56 -10.03 -4.48
C ALA A 63 -9.77 -10.59 -5.90
N ASN A 64 -10.36 -11.77 -6.02
CA ASN A 64 -10.65 -12.42 -7.30
C ASN A 64 -12.08 -12.19 -7.82
N LYS A 65 -12.90 -11.39 -7.12
CA LYS A 65 -14.34 -11.23 -7.41
C LYS A 65 -14.78 -9.77 -7.54
N ALA A 66 -14.10 -8.83 -6.87
CA ALA A 66 -14.49 -7.43 -6.80
C ALA A 66 -13.36 -6.47 -7.20
N PRO A 67 -13.67 -5.19 -7.50
CA PRO A 67 -12.64 -4.18 -7.75
C PRO A 67 -11.77 -3.90 -6.52
N ASP A 68 -12.37 -3.95 -5.33
CA ASP A 68 -11.68 -3.82 -4.03
C ASP A 68 -11.51 -5.23 -3.42
N PRO A 69 -10.28 -5.65 -3.08
CA PRO A 69 -10.03 -6.97 -2.51
C PRO A 69 -10.63 -7.15 -1.12
N GLY A 70 -10.98 -6.05 -0.46
CA GLY A 70 -11.52 -6.02 0.89
C GLY A 70 -10.49 -6.42 1.94
N ASN A 71 -10.83 -6.13 3.20
CA ASN A 71 -10.10 -6.61 4.36
C ASN A 71 -10.94 -7.66 5.10
N ALA A 72 -10.26 -8.57 5.79
CA ALA A 72 -10.91 -9.56 6.62
C ALA A 72 -11.76 -8.90 7.71
N SER A 73 -12.89 -9.52 8.06
CA SER A 73 -13.66 -9.14 9.23
C SER A 73 -12.86 -9.41 10.50
N VAL A 74 -13.19 -8.70 11.58
CA VAL A 74 -12.55 -8.93 12.89
C VAL A 74 -12.79 -10.36 13.39
N SER A 75 -13.91 -10.97 13.01
CA SER A 75 -14.21 -12.38 13.30
C SER A 75 -13.20 -13.35 12.67
N THR A 76 -12.69 -13.08 11.47
CA THR A 76 -11.62 -13.90 10.86
C THR A 76 -10.38 -13.92 11.74
N CYS A 77 -10.00 -12.77 12.31
CA CYS A 77 -8.87 -12.70 13.24
C CYS A 77 -9.15 -13.49 14.53
N MET A 78 -10.33 -13.31 15.12
CA MET A 78 -10.70 -13.97 16.37
C MET A 78 -10.97 -15.48 16.22
N GLY A 79 -11.18 -15.98 15.00
CA GLY A 79 -11.33 -17.41 14.74
C GLY A 79 -10.14 -18.25 15.22
N CYS A 80 -8.92 -17.69 15.17
CA CYS A 80 -7.71 -18.37 15.66
C CYS A 80 -7.12 -17.71 16.90
N HIS A 81 -7.19 -16.38 17.00
CA HIS A 81 -6.48 -15.64 18.05
C HIS A 81 -7.10 -15.73 19.45
N THR A 82 -8.23 -16.44 19.60
CA THR A 82 -8.70 -16.94 20.89
C THR A 82 -7.73 -17.96 21.50
N LEU A 83 -6.99 -18.69 20.66
CA LEU A 83 -6.01 -19.72 21.07
C LEU A 83 -4.57 -19.32 20.74
N VAL A 84 -4.37 -18.60 19.63
CA VAL A 84 -3.04 -18.22 19.14
C VAL A 84 -2.63 -16.85 19.70
N LYS A 85 -1.68 -16.84 20.63
CA LYS A 85 -1.17 -15.63 21.30
C LYS A 85 -2.27 -14.70 21.87
N PRO A 86 -3.30 -15.20 22.58
CA PRO A 86 -4.41 -14.38 23.05
C PRO A 86 -3.98 -13.26 24.02
N GLN A 87 -2.84 -13.44 24.70
CA GLN A 87 -2.31 -12.45 25.66
C GLN A 87 -1.51 -11.31 25.01
N SER A 88 -1.22 -11.38 23.70
CA SER A 88 -0.48 -10.34 22.98
C SER A 88 -1.22 -9.00 23.01
N ALA A 89 -0.48 -7.90 23.18
CA ALA A 89 -1.05 -6.56 23.21
C ALA A 89 -1.84 -6.22 21.94
N GLU A 90 -1.33 -6.61 20.76
CA GLU A 90 -2.01 -6.36 19.49
C GLU A 90 -3.28 -7.23 19.34
N ILE A 91 -3.26 -8.47 19.84
CA ILE A 91 -4.44 -9.34 19.81
C ILE A 91 -5.53 -8.85 20.76
N LYS A 92 -5.16 -8.28 21.91
CA LYS A 92 -6.12 -7.63 22.82
C LYS A 92 -6.84 -6.45 22.14
N LYS A 93 -6.16 -5.69 21.27
CA LYS A 93 -6.81 -4.64 20.47
C LYS A 93 -7.86 -5.23 19.51
N ILE A 94 -7.50 -6.30 18.80
CA ILE A 94 -8.44 -7.02 17.90
C ILE A 94 -9.65 -7.53 18.69
N ALA A 95 -9.41 -8.16 19.85
CA ALA A 95 -10.47 -8.67 20.71
C ALA A 95 -11.41 -7.54 21.19
N ALA A 96 -10.88 -6.35 21.49
CA ALA A 96 -11.69 -5.20 21.85
C ALA A 96 -12.59 -4.73 20.69
N TYR A 97 -12.08 -4.68 19.45
CA TYR A 97 -12.91 -4.38 18.28
C TYR A 97 -13.99 -5.44 18.05
N TYR A 98 -13.64 -6.72 18.25
CA TYR A 98 -14.56 -7.83 18.12
C TYR A 98 -15.71 -7.74 19.14
N GLN A 99 -15.39 -7.49 20.41
CA GLN A 99 -16.38 -7.34 21.49
C GLN A 99 -17.31 -6.14 21.26
N LYS A 100 -16.80 -5.06 20.67
CA LYS A 100 -17.59 -3.88 20.32
C LYS A 100 -18.42 -4.07 19.04
N GLY A 101 -18.22 -5.16 18.30
CA GLY A 101 -18.86 -5.38 17.00
C GLY A 101 -18.42 -4.36 15.94
N GLN A 102 -17.25 -3.74 16.10
CA GLN A 102 -16.76 -2.68 15.22
C GLN A 102 -15.65 -3.19 14.30
N PRO A 103 -15.61 -2.77 13.02
CA PRO A 103 -14.49 -3.07 12.15
C PRO A 103 -13.23 -2.33 12.62
N ILE A 104 -12.06 -2.90 12.31
CA ILE A 104 -10.79 -2.20 12.51
C ILE A 104 -10.68 -1.11 11.43
N PRO A 105 -10.46 0.18 11.80
CA PRO A 105 -10.38 1.28 10.85
C PRO A 105 -8.99 1.32 10.20
N TRP A 106 -8.69 0.34 9.34
CA TRP A 106 -7.40 0.21 8.68
C TRP A 106 -7.03 1.45 7.87
N ASN A 107 -5.79 1.91 8.01
CA ASN A 107 -5.27 3.00 7.20
C ASN A 107 -4.81 2.44 5.86
N ARG A 108 -5.48 2.85 4.77
CA ARG A 108 -5.18 2.38 3.41
C ARG A 108 -3.79 2.84 2.98
N VAL A 109 -2.92 1.89 2.67
CA VAL A 109 -1.53 2.15 2.19
C VAL A 109 -1.51 2.38 0.69
N HIS A 110 -2.14 1.50 -0.09
CA HIS A 110 -2.21 1.61 -1.55
C HIS A 110 -3.51 2.30 -1.95
N LYS A 111 -3.39 3.56 -2.37
CA LYS A 111 -4.50 4.34 -2.94
C LYS A 111 -4.05 4.93 -4.28
N VAL A 112 -4.79 4.61 -5.34
CA VAL A 112 -4.70 5.32 -6.62
C VAL A 112 -5.61 6.55 -6.57
N PRO A 113 -5.37 7.58 -7.41
CA PRO A 113 -6.30 8.71 -7.53
C PRO A 113 -7.71 8.24 -7.89
N ASP A 114 -8.73 8.93 -7.40
CA ASP A 114 -10.13 8.46 -7.51
C ASP A 114 -10.64 8.38 -8.96
N TYR A 115 -9.98 9.07 -9.90
CA TYR A 115 -10.25 9.00 -11.34
C TYR A 115 -9.57 7.79 -12.04
N VAL A 116 -8.71 7.04 -11.35
CA VAL A 116 -8.04 5.83 -11.87
C VAL A 116 -8.82 4.60 -11.43
N GLN A 117 -9.21 3.76 -12.38
CA GLN A 117 -9.91 2.50 -12.12
C GLN A 117 -8.92 1.33 -12.12
N PHE A 118 -8.80 0.65 -10.98
CA PHE A 118 -7.93 -0.53 -10.82
C PHE A 118 -8.74 -1.72 -10.25
N PRO A 119 -9.47 -2.46 -11.11
CA PRO A 119 -10.30 -3.57 -10.66
C PRO A 119 -9.46 -4.83 -10.37
N HIS A 120 -9.32 -5.22 -9.10
CA HIS A 120 -8.45 -6.34 -8.69
C HIS A 120 -8.82 -7.66 -9.36
N MET A 121 -10.11 -8.02 -9.42
CA MET A 121 -10.54 -9.31 -9.96
C MET A 121 -10.06 -9.57 -11.39
N ARG A 122 -9.93 -8.54 -12.23
CA ARG A 122 -9.48 -8.71 -13.62
C ARG A 122 -8.01 -9.13 -13.68
N HIS A 123 -7.19 -8.56 -12.82
CA HIS A 123 -5.77 -8.85 -12.75
C HIS A 123 -5.53 -10.22 -12.12
N VAL A 124 -6.17 -10.49 -10.98
CA VAL A 124 -6.00 -11.76 -10.26
C VAL A 124 -6.47 -12.97 -11.08
N ASN A 125 -7.53 -12.82 -11.86
CA ASN A 125 -8.05 -13.93 -12.69
C ASN A 125 -7.27 -14.10 -14.01
N ALA A 126 -6.48 -13.12 -14.42
CA ALA A 126 -5.69 -13.20 -15.66
C ALA A 126 -4.32 -13.90 -15.47
N GLY A 127 -3.83 -14.02 -14.23
CA GLY A 127 -2.54 -14.61 -13.90
C GLY A 127 -1.45 -13.55 -13.74
#